data_AF-A0A1C5WTD6-F1
#
_entry.id   AF-A0A1C5WTD6-F1
#
_cell.length_a   1.000
_cell.length_b   1.000
_cell.length_c   1.000
_cell.angle_alpha   90.00
_cell.angle_beta   90.00
_cell.angle_gamma   90.00
#
_symmetry.space_group_name_H-M   'P 1'
#
loop_
_entity.id
_entity.type
_entity.pdbx_description
1 polymer ?
#
loop_
_entity_poly.entity_id
_entity_poly.type
_entity_poly.pdbx_seq_one_letter_code
_entity_poly.pdbx_strand_id
1 'polypeptide(L)'
;MSNFSINEMQSMQKELQDKYKEKWERICPETGKNKFLWMIGEIGEVIDIIKKNGDKSAVADSSVREHLIEEMADVLMYYNDVMLCYGITEDELKQAYIEKFQKKHETLVNSRGAVKGFERKS
;
A
#
# COMPACT_ATOMS: atom_id res chain seq x y z
N MET A 1 2.78 19.05 -13.13
CA MET A 1 2.99 17.63 -12.78
C MET A 1 1.62 17.00 -12.66
N SER A 2 1.34 15.96 -13.43
CA SER A 2 0.13 15.16 -13.23
C SER A 2 0.23 14.44 -11.88
N ASN A 3 -0.89 14.29 -11.19
CA ASN A 3 -0.97 13.40 -10.04
C ASN A 3 -0.80 11.96 -10.54
N PHE A 4 -0.18 11.08 -9.76
CA PHE A 4 -0.11 9.65 -10.05
C PHE A 4 -1.17 8.94 -9.22
N SER A 5 -2.26 8.52 -9.88
CA SER A 5 -3.46 7.98 -9.24
C SER A 5 -3.46 6.44 -9.22
N ILE A 6 -4.32 5.84 -8.39
CA ILE A 6 -4.51 4.38 -8.38
C ILE A 6 -5.15 3.95 -9.71
N ASN A 7 -6.03 4.76 -10.28
CA ASN A 7 -6.64 4.47 -11.57
C ASN A 7 -5.60 4.38 -12.71
N GLU A 8 -4.61 5.29 -12.70
CA GLU A 8 -3.49 5.24 -13.65
C GLU A 8 -2.64 3.98 -13.45
N MET A 9 -2.29 3.64 -12.20
CA MET A 9 -1.56 2.41 -11.88
C MET A 9 -2.32 1.16 -12.36
N GLN A 10 -3.62 1.07 -12.10
CA GLN A 10 -4.46 -0.03 -12.56
C GLN A 10 -4.51 -0.13 -14.09
N SER A 11 -4.51 1.00 -14.79
CA SER A 11 -4.51 1.04 -16.26
C SER A 11 -3.19 0.52 -16.81
N MET A 12 -2.05 0.97 -16.26
CA MET A 12 -0.72 0.46 -16.60
C MET A 12 -0.60 -1.05 -16.32
N GLN A 13 -1.16 -1.52 -15.20
CA GLN A 13 -1.12 -2.93 -14.84
C GLN A 13 -1.94 -3.81 -15.79
N LYS A 14 -3.10 -3.33 -16.26
CA LYS A 14 -3.88 -4.01 -17.31
C LYS A 14 -3.09 -4.14 -18.62
N GLU A 15 -2.38 -3.09 -19.04
CA GLU A 15 -1.54 -3.14 -20.24
C GLU A 15 -0.42 -4.19 -20.12
N LEU A 16 0.23 -4.29 -18.95
CA LEU A 16 1.24 -5.32 -18.70
C LEU A 16 0.63 -6.72 -18.70
N GLN A 17 -0.52 -6.90 -18.05
CA GLN A 17 -1.22 -8.19 -18.02
C GLN A 17 -1.64 -8.64 -19.42
N ASP A 18 -2.15 -7.73 -20.25
CA ASP A 18 -2.52 -8.04 -21.63
C ASP A 18 -1.29 -8.41 -22.48
N LYS A 19 -0.16 -7.71 -22.28
CA LYS A 19 1.10 -7.98 -22.98
C LYS A 19 1.71 -9.33 -22.61
N TYR A 20 1.57 -9.76 -21.35
CA TYR A 20 2.21 -10.96 -20.82
C TYR A 20 1.24 -12.09 -20.46
N LYS A 21 -0.03 -12.02 -20.86
CA LYS A 21 -1.11 -12.97 -20.52
C LYS A 21 -0.82 -14.46 -20.76
N GLU A 22 0.09 -14.77 -21.69
CA GLU A 22 0.50 -16.15 -22.01
C GLU A 22 1.57 -16.69 -21.03
N LYS A 23 2.23 -15.79 -20.29
CA LYS A 23 3.32 -16.09 -19.35
C LYS A 23 2.91 -15.83 -17.90
N TRP A 24 2.09 -14.81 -17.68
CA TRP A 24 1.67 -14.37 -16.36
C TRP A 24 0.38 -15.06 -15.96
N GLU A 25 0.25 -15.33 -14.66
CA GLU A 25 -0.99 -15.86 -14.12
C GLU A 25 -2.12 -14.84 -14.31
N ARG A 26 -3.24 -15.31 -14.89
CA ARG A 26 -4.41 -14.49 -15.21
C ARG A 26 -4.90 -13.66 -14.03
N ILE A 27 -5.38 -12.44 -14.31
CA ILE A 27 -6.16 -11.65 -13.36
C ILE A 27 -7.59 -12.20 -13.27
N CYS A 28 -7.89 -12.88 -12.17
CA CYS A 28 -9.24 -13.30 -11.79
C CYS A 28 -9.30 -13.56 -10.26
N PRO A 29 -10.51 -13.68 -9.67
CA PRO A 29 -10.65 -13.87 -8.22
C PRO A 29 -9.90 -15.09 -7.68
N GLU A 30 -9.78 -16.17 -8.47
CA GLU A 30 -9.15 -17.43 -8.09
C GLU A 30 -7.63 -17.31 -7.85
N THR A 31 -6.99 -16.37 -8.57
CA THR A 31 -5.54 -16.15 -8.54
C THR A 31 -5.14 -15.00 -7.62
N GLY A 32 -6.10 -14.17 -7.15
CA GLY A 32 -5.81 -13.01 -6.30
C GLY A 32 -5.02 -13.34 -5.03
N LYS A 33 -5.26 -14.52 -4.43
CA LYS A 33 -4.47 -14.98 -3.26
C LYS A 33 -2.98 -15.22 -3.60
N ASN A 34 -2.67 -15.63 -4.82
CA ASN A 34 -1.29 -15.84 -5.26
C ASN A 34 -0.60 -14.48 -5.45
N LYS A 35 -1.32 -13.48 -5.96
CA LYS A 35 -0.83 -12.09 -6.04
C LYS A 35 -0.49 -11.52 -4.67
N PHE A 36 -1.30 -11.81 -3.66
CA PHE A 36 -0.95 -11.48 -2.27
C PHE A 36 0.33 -12.18 -1.79
N LEU A 37 0.51 -13.46 -2.12
CA LEU A 37 1.73 -14.17 -1.74
C LEU A 37 2.98 -13.55 -2.39
N TRP A 38 2.90 -13.14 -3.65
CA TRP A 38 3.99 -12.44 -4.33
C TRP A 38 4.26 -11.06 -3.72
N MET A 39 3.21 -10.30 -3.41
CA MET A 39 3.34 -9.02 -2.70
C MET A 39 4.07 -9.17 -1.35
N ILE A 40 3.83 -10.27 -0.62
CA ILE A 40 4.57 -10.55 0.63
C ILE A 40 6.06 -10.80 0.35
N GLY A 41 6.41 -11.41 -0.78
CA GLY A 41 7.79 -11.53 -1.24
C GLY A 41 8.47 -10.18 -1.38
N GLU A 42 7.84 -9.25 -2.12
CA GLU A 42 8.36 -7.90 -2.34
C GLU A 42 8.48 -7.09 -1.03
N ILE A 43 7.51 -7.24 -0.12
CA ILE A 43 7.61 -6.65 1.23
C ILE A 43 8.84 -7.22 1.98
N GLY A 44 9.14 -8.51 1.79
CA GLY A 44 10.33 -9.15 2.31
C GLY A 44 11.61 -8.50 1.79
N GLU A 45 11.66 -8.17 0.50
CA GLU A 45 12.80 -7.50 -0.15
C GLU A 45 13.00 -6.09 0.39
N VAL A 46 11.93 -5.30 0.52
CA VAL A 46 11.92 -3.98 1.18
C VAL A 46 12.54 -4.08 2.59
N ILE A 47 12.08 -5.05 3.38
CA ILE A 47 12.58 -5.26 4.75
C ILE A 47 14.06 -5.65 4.74
N ASP A 48 14.47 -6.50 3.82
CA ASP A 48 15.85 -6.97 3.69
C ASP A 48 16.81 -5.83 3.33
N ILE A 49 16.42 -4.91 2.45
CA ILE A 49 17.21 -3.71 2.13
C ILE A 49 17.44 -2.88 3.40
N ILE A 50 16.38 -2.60 4.16
CA ILE A 50 16.46 -1.80 5.39
C ILE A 50 17.37 -2.51 6.42
N LYS A 51 17.18 -3.81 6.62
CA LYS A 51 17.96 -4.60 7.59
C LYS A 51 19.45 -4.69 7.22
N LYS A 52 19.78 -4.83 5.93
CA LYS A 52 21.18 -4.98 5.47
C LYS A 52 21.95 -3.66 5.51
N ASN A 53 21.28 -2.53 5.26
CA ASN A 53 21.94 -1.23 5.12
C ASN A 53 21.77 -0.31 6.34
N GLY A 54 20.80 -0.60 7.21
CA GLY A 54 20.42 0.21 8.35
C GLY A 54 19.49 1.38 7.97
N ASP A 55 18.59 1.73 8.89
CA ASP A 55 17.47 2.66 8.66
C ASP A 55 17.90 4.03 8.10
N LYS A 56 19.06 4.54 8.53
CA LYS A 56 19.57 5.85 8.12
C LYS A 56 20.22 5.82 6.72
N SER A 57 20.88 4.73 6.38
CA SER A 57 21.55 4.58 5.07
C SER A 57 20.52 4.39 3.96
N ALA A 58 19.40 3.73 4.24
CA ALA A 58 18.27 3.59 3.31
C ALA A 58 17.68 4.93 2.82
N VAL A 59 17.97 6.03 3.54
CA VAL A 59 17.54 7.38 3.19
C VAL A 59 18.68 8.23 2.64
N ALA A 60 19.92 8.00 3.10
CA ALA A 60 21.07 8.84 2.80
C ALA A 60 21.91 8.37 1.59
N ASP A 61 21.96 7.07 1.34
CA ASP A 61 22.67 6.49 0.19
C ASP A 61 21.72 6.45 -1.02
N SER A 62 22.13 7.08 -2.12
CA SER A 62 21.29 7.20 -3.32
C SER A 62 21.01 5.85 -3.98
N SER A 63 21.99 4.92 -3.98
CA SER A 63 21.82 3.60 -4.59
C SER A 63 20.91 2.73 -3.74
N VAL A 64 21.08 2.75 -2.41
CA VAL A 64 20.19 2.02 -1.50
C VAL A 64 18.77 2.59 -1.58
N ARG A 65 18.63 3.91 -1.70
CA ARG A 65 17.34 4.58 -1.84
C ARG A 65 16.63 4.22 -3.15
N GLU A 66 17.37 4.15 -4.26
CA GLU A 66 16.84 3.75 -5.56
C GLU A 66 16.27 2.33 -5.50
N HIS A 67 17.07 1.35 -5.05
CA HIS A 67 16.62 -0.02 -4.83
C HIS A 67 15.41 -0.08 -3.88
N LEU A 68 15.40 0.68 -2.78
CA LEU A 68 14.26 0.69 -1.87
C LEU A 68 12.96 1.15 -2.56
N ILE A 69 13.06 2.16 -3.43
CA ILE A 69 11.92 2.68 -4.19
C ILE A 69 11.43 1.66 -5.21
N GLU A 70 12.34 0.92 -5.86
CA GLU A 70 12.01 -0.16 -6.80
C GLU A 70 11.19 -1.26 -6.10
N GLU A 71 11.67 -1.79 -4.97
CA GLU A 71 10.93 -2.83 -4.23
C GLU A 71 9.58 -2.32 -3.72
N MET A 72 9.50 -1.03 -3.31
CA MET A 72 8.22 -0.42 -2.95
C MET A 72 7.27 -0.27 -4.14
N ALA A 73 7.79 -0.05 -5.34
CA ALA A 73 7.00 -0.02 -6.57
C ALA A 73 6.48 -1.42 -6.91
N ASP A 74 7.29 -2.47 -6.73
CA ASP A 74 6.87 -3.86 -6.94
C ASP A 74 5.74 -4.27 -5.97
N VAL A 75 5.81 -3.85 -4.71
CA VAL A 75 4.69 -3.98 -3.76
C VAL A 75 3.41 -3.32 -4.30
N LEU A 76 3.51 -2.10 -4.83
CA LEU A 76 2.37 -1.39 -5.41
C LEU A 76 1.84 -2.09 -6.67
N MET A 77 2.71 -2.64 -7.51
CA MET A 77 2.31 -3.39 -8.70
C MET A 77 1.47 -4.63 -8.33
N TYR A 78 1.93 -5.44 -7.37
CA TYR A 78 1.16 -6.60 -6.93
C TYR A 78 -0.11 -6.22 -6.17
N TYR A 79 -0.10 -5.12 -5.40
CA TYR A 79 -1.33 -4.62 -4.77
C TYR A 79 -2.37 -4.20 -5.83
N ASN A 80 -1.94 -3.58 -6.92
CA ASN A 80 -2.83 -3.27 -8.04
C ASN A 80 -3.34 -4.53 -8.74
N ASP A 81 -2.49 -5.55 -8.97
CA ASP A 81 -2.93 -6.86 -9.47
C ASP A 81 -4.01 -7.49 -8.58
N VAL A 82 -3.83 -7.43 -7.25
CA VAL A 82 -4.82 -7.89 -6.27
C VAL A 82 -6.14 -7.12 -6.43
N MET A 83 -6.08 -5.79 -6.51
CA MET A 83 -7.27 -4.96 -6.71
C MET A 83 -8.00 -5.35 -8.00
N LEU A 84 -7.26 -5.55 -9.10
CA LEU A 84 -7.81 -5.98 -10.38
C LEU A 84 -8.44 -7.38 -10.30
N CYS A 85 -7.82 -8.34 -9.59
CA CYS A 85 -8.36 -9.68 -9.39
C CYS A 85 -9.74 -9.66 -8.71
N TYR A 86 -9.97 -8.71 -7.81
CA TYR A 86 -11.23 -8.57 -7.07
C TYR A 86 -12.15 -7.47 -7.59
N GLY A 87 -11.78 -6.81 -8.69
CA GLY A 87 -12.57 -5.72 -9.27
C GLY A 87 -12.67 -4.47 -8.39
N ILE A 88 -11.73 -4.26 -7.47
CA ILE A 88 -11.72 -3.10 -6.56
C ILE A 88 -11.30 -1.85 -7.33
N THR A 89 -12.15 -0.84 -7.30
CA THR A 89 -11.90 0.46 -7.95
C THR A 89 -11.18 1.45 -7.05
N GLU A 90 -10.57 2.49 -7.65
CA GLU A 90 -9.99 3.61 -6.91
C GLU A 90 -11.03 4.30 -6.00
N ASP A 91 -12.27 4.49 -6.49
CA ASP A 91 -13.33 5.16 -5.74
C ASP A 91 -13.75 4.36 -4.50
N GLU A 92 -13.92 3.04 -4.63
CA GLU A 92 -14.24 2.17 -3.49
C GLU A 92 -13.12 2.20 -2.43
N LEU A 93 -11.87 2.10 -2.87
CA LEU A 93 -10.73 2.14 -1.94
C LEU A 93 -10.60 3.52 -1.26
N LYS A 94 -10.78 4.60 -2.03
CA LYS A 94 -10.74 5.98 -1.53
C LYS A 94 -11.82 6.22 -0.48
N GLN A 95 -13.06 5.79 -0.75
CA GLN A 95 -14.16 5.93 0.20
C GLN A 95 -13.84 5.21 1.51
N ALA A 96 -13.41 3.94 1.43
CA ALA A 96 -13.03 3.16 2.60
C ALA A 96 -11.86 3.79 3.39
N TYR A 97 -10.89 4.38 2.69
CA TYR A 97 -9.77 5.09 3.32
C TYR A 97 -10.22 6.34 4.07
N ILE A 98 -11.03 7.19 3.44
CA ILE A 98 -11.54 8.44 4.03
C ILE A 98 -12.38 8.15 5.28
N GLU A 99 -13.29 7.19 5.21
CA GLU A 99 -14.12 6.79 6.35
C GLU A 99 -13.25 6.28 7.52
N LYS A 100 -12.26 5.44 7.24
CA LYS A 100 -11.33 4.94 8.27
C LYS A 100 -10.50 6.08 8.88
N PHE A 101 -10.07 7.05 8.08
CA PHE A 101 -9.32 8.21 8.55
C PHE A 101 -10.18 9.08 9.47
N GLN A 102 -11.41 9.42 9.06
CA GLN A 102 -12.35 10.22 9.85
C GLN A 102 -12.67 9.56 11.19
N LYS A 103 -13.01 8.26 11.18
CA LYS A 103 -13.30 7.50 12.40
C LYS A 103 -12.14 7.50 13.41
N LYS A 104 -10.89 7.35 12.93
CA LYS A 104 -9.70 7.42 13.79
C LYS A 104 -9.52 8.83 14.36
N HIS A 105 -9.76 9.86 13.56
CA HIS A 105 -9.67 11.24 14.02
C HIS A 105 -10.70 11.54 15.13
N GLU A 106 -11.95 11.12 14.96
CA GLU A 106 -13.01 11.26 15.97
C GLU A 106 -12.67 10.50 17.27
N THR A 107 -12.15 9.27 17.16
CA THR A 107 -11.75 8.47 18.33
C THR A 107 -10.58 9.11 19.09
N LEU A 108 -9.63 9.71 18.38
CA LEU A 108 -8.50 10.44 18.98
C LEU A 108 -8.93 11.77 19.62
N VAL A 109 -9.90 12.47 19.04
CA VAL A 109 -10.47 13.69 19.64
C VAL A 109 -11.24 13.34 20.91
N ASN A 110 -12.08 12.30 20.88
CA ASN A 110 -12.84 11.85 22.06
C ASN A 110 -11.94 11.34 23.19
N SER A 111 -10.85 10.64 22.88
CA SER A 111 -9.88 10.18 23.89
C SER A 111 -9.03 11.32 24.49
N ARG A 112 -8.78 12.40 23.75
CA ARG A 112 -8.11 13.62 24.26
C ARG A 112 -9.06 14.55 25.04
N GLY A 113 -10.37 14.51 24.77
CA GLY A 113 -11.39 15.26 25.50
C GLY A 113 -11.77 14.67 26.88
N ALA A 114 -11.44 13.40 27.14
CA ALA A 114 -11.78 12.70 28.38
C ALA A 114 -10.87 13.00 29.58
N VAL A 115 -9.89 13.92 29.46
CA VAL A 115 -9.02 14.35 30.58
C VAL A 115 -9.45 15.72 31.11
N LYS A 116 -10.71 15.87 31.54
CA LYS A 116 -11.12 16.96 32.44
C LYS A 116 -12.23 16.48 33.35
N GLY A 117 -11.97 16.49 34.66
CA GLY A 117 -13.01 16.33 35.68
C GLY A 117 -12.69 15.34 36.80
N PHE A 118 -11.51 15.41 37.41
CA PHE A 118 -11.37 14.94 38.80
C PHE A 118 -11.25 16.17 39.69
N GLU A 119 -12.39 16.80 39.96
CA GLU A 119 -12.52 17.73 41.07
C GLU A 119 -12.25 16.95 42.36
N ARG A 120 -11.15 17.25 43.03
CA ARG A 120 -10.93 16.81 44.41
C ARG A 120 -11.96 17.55 45.27
N LYS A 121 -12.99 16.83 45.71
CA LYS A 121 -13.79 17.29 46.86
C LYS A 121 -12.88 17.30 48.09
N SER A 122 -12.93 18.44 48.77
CA SER A 122 -12.30 18.78 50.05
C SER A 122 -12.56 17.75 51.14
#